data_AF-A0A1I2M5P1-F1
#
_entry.id   AF-A0A1I2M5P1-F1
#
_cell.length_a   1.000
_cell.length_b   1.000
_cell.length_c   1.000
_cell.angle_alpha   90.00
_cell.angle_beta   90.00
_cell.angle_gamma   90.00
#
_symmetry.space_group_name_H-M   'P 1'
#
loop_
_entity.id
_entity.type
_entity.pdbx_description
1 polymer ?
#
loop_
_entity_poly.entity_id
_entity_poly.type
_entity_poly.pdbx_seq_one_letter_code
_entity_poly.pdbx_strand_id
1 'polypeptide(L)'
;MNINSFGQKLENDKKINKIFTQAEIVTLNKILIHFDNYLIDKTNIQKVDSAYHQFSEDLKYTESIEKLWKKICEDEETNDRFLNLIKGNQSIDELWTVLYITEDNGTLNYALQPNRDGKYMKLLNYLARKNKYLKDYKNGILVMGTIPPSLAFEFPRIHDFLDFNDEAVRLLVAIHYITLKTYIEK
;
A
#
# COMPACT_ATOMS: atom_id res chain seq x y z
N MET A 1 20.65 14.30 -10.30
CA MET A 1 20.63 12.85 -10.00
C MET A 1 19.67 12.17 -10.96
N ASN A 2 20.04 11.03 -11.54
CA ASN A 2 19.23 10.27 -12.49
C ASN A 2 18.13 9.49 -11.73
N ILE A 3 16.86 9.84 -11.92
CA ILE A 3 15.69 9.24 -11.25
C ILE A 3 15.21 7.94 -11.98
N ASN A 4 15.95 7.47 -13.00
CA ASN A 4 15.42 6.56 -14.02
C ASN A 4 15.55 5.04 -13.78
N SER A 5 15.73 4.54 -12.55
CA SER A 5 15.80 3.08 -12.32
C SER A 5 14.75 2.47 -11.38
N PHE A 6 13.80 3.24 -10.86
CA PHE A 6 12.85 2.74 -9.85
C PHE A 6 11.55 2.12 -10.39
N GLY A 7 11.31 2.14 -11.71
CA GLY A 7 10.05 1.63 -12.30
C GLY A 7 10.21 0.61 -13.43
N GLN A 8 11.43 0.16 -13.72
CA GLN A 8 11.66 -0.74 -14.87
C GLN A 8 11.38 -2.22 -14.57
N LYS A 9 11.25 -2.68 -13.30
CA LYS A 9 11.04 -4.12 -13.06
C LYS A 9 9.58 -4.55 -13.12
N LEU A 10 8.61 -3.73 -12.70
CA LEU A 10 7.18 -4.08 -12.78
C LEU A 10 6.74 -4.36 -14.22
N GLU A 11 7.15 -3.52 -15.17
CA GLU A 11 6.89 -3.68 -16.61
C GLU A 11 7.48 -4.98 -17.17
N ASN A 12 8.57 -5.45 -16.58
CA ASN A 12 9.26 -6.68 -17.01
C ASN A 12 8.81 -7.94 -16.26
N ASP A 13 8.00 -7.82 -15.19
CA ASP A 13 7.47 -8.98 -14.47
C ASP A 13 6.33 -9.62 -15.28
N LYS A 14 6.63 -10.76 -15.92
CA LYS A 14 5.67 -11.53 -16.73
C LYS A 14 4.39 -11.92 -15.98
N LYS A 15 4.40 -11.99 -14.64
CA LYS A 15 3.23 -12.34 -13.84
C LYS A 15 2.43 -11.10 -13.46
N ILE A 16 3.08 -9.96 -13.18
CA ILE A 16 2.39 -8.67 -13.05
C ILE A 16 1.67 -8.32 -14.35
N ASN A 17 2.31 -8.53 -15.50
CA ASN A 17 1.72 -8.37 -16.83
C ASN A 17 0.53 -9.31 -17.13
N LYS A 18 0.32 -10.36 -16.33
CA LYS A 18 -0.89 -11.22 -16.42
C LYS A 18 -2.05 -10.71 -15.57
N ILE A 19 -1.76 -9.83 -14.63
CA ILE A 19 -2.75 -9.27 -13.71
C ILE A 19 -3.19 -7.89 -14.20
N PHE A 20 -2.23 -7.07 -14.63
CA PHE A 20 -2.40 -5.68 -15.02
C PHE A 20 -2.04 -5.47 -16.50
N THR A 21 -2.78 -4.57 -17.13
CA THR A 21 -2.46 -4.03 -18.46
C THR A 21 -1.30 -3.06 -18.39
N GLN A 22 -0.71 -2.70 -19.53
CA GLN A 22 0.40 -1.74 -19.56
C GLN A 22 0.00 -0.36 -19.03
N ALA A 23 -1.21 0.12 -19.35
CA ALA A 23 -1.70 1.41 -18.85
C ALA A 23 -1.86 1.41 -17.32
N GLU A 24 -2.31 0.29 -16.76
CA GLU A 24 -2.39 0.10 -15.30
C GLU A 24 -0.99 0.08 -14.69
N ILE A 25 -0.05 -0.67 -15.27
CA ILE A 25 1.34 -0.75 -14.78
C ILE A 25 1.98 0.64 -14.74
N VAL A 26 1.76 1.50 -15.73
CA VAL A 26 2.24 2.90 -15.72
C VAL A 26 1.67 3.66 -14.51
N THR A 27 0.40 3.44 -14.17
CA THR A 27 -0.22 4.05 -12.98
C THR A 27 0.38 3.47 -11.69
N LEU A 28 0.54 2.15 -11.60
CA LEU A 28 1.13 1.48 -10.44
C LEU A 28 2.57 1.91 -10.20
N ASN A 29 3.35 2.11 -11.27
CA ASN A 29 4.70 2.65 -11.19
C ASN A 29 4.72 4.05 -10.57
N LYS A 30 3.76 4.91 -10.89
CA LYS A 30 3.65 6.23 -10.25
C LYS A 30 3.34 6.13 -8.76
N ILE A 31 2.45 5.22 -8.37
CA ILE A 31 2.14 4.94 -6.95
C ILE A 31 3.39 4.46 -6.22
N LEU A 32 4.09 3.48 -6.80
CA LEU A 32 5.29 2.90 -6.23
C LEU A 32 6.41 3.93 -6.09
N ILE A 33 6.72 4.69 -7.14
CA ILE A 33 7.77 5.73 -7.10
C ILE A 33 7.44 6.80 -6.06
N HIS A 34 6.18 7.21 -5.98
CA HIS A 34 5.76 8.19 -4.98
C HIS A 34 5.97 7.66 -3.55
N PHE A 35 5.57 6.42 -3.28
CA PHE A 35 5.73 5.81 -1.96
C PHE A 35 7.20 5.50 -1.62
N ASP A 36 7.99 5.05 -2.61
CA ASP A 36 9.44 4.83 -2.48
C ASP A 36 10.14 6.14 -2.07
N ASN A 37 9.84 7.26 -2.74
CA ASN A 37 10.39 8.57 -2.40
C ASN A 37 9.94 9.04 -1.01
N TYR A 38 8.65 8.89 -0.69
CA TYR A 38 8.13 9.22 0.64
C TYR A 38 8.90 8.50 1.75
N LEU A 39 9.18 7.20 1.58
CA LEU A 39 9.92 6.43 2.59
C LEU A 39 11.40 6.82 2.65
N ILE A 40 12.04 7.09 1.51
CA ILE A 40 13.42 7.59 1.46
C ILE A 40 13.53 8.92 2.22
N ASP A 41 12.60 9.85 1.97
CA ASP A 41 12.58 11.16 2.63
C ASP A 41 12.27 11.02 4.13
N LYS A 42 11.28 10.19 4.50
CA LYS A 42 10.87 9.97 5.89
C LYS A 42 11.95 9.31 6.74
N THR A 43 12.72 8.39 6.17
CA THR A 43 13.77 7.64 6.88
C THR A 43 15.17 8.22 6.69
N ASN A 44 15.36 9.12 5.73
CA ASN A 44 16.66 9.61 5.26
C ASN A 44 17.61 8.48 4.79
N ILE A 45 17.05 7.36 4.30
CA ILE A 45 17.81 6.21 3.79
C ILE A 45 17.66 6.12 2.28
N GLN A 46 18.76 6.29 1.54
CA GLN A 46 18.75 6.31 0.07
C GLN A 46 18.47 4.95 -0.59
N LYS A 47 18.80 3.85 0.09
CA LYS A 47 18.51 2.50 -0.41
C LYS A 47 17.06 2.16 -0.09
N VAL A 48 16.20 2.10 -1.11
CA VAL A 48 14.76 1.86 -0.97
C VAL A 48 14.42 0.64 -0.09
N ASP A 49 15.06 -0.50 -0.33
CA ASP A 49 14.86 -1.72 0.44
C ASP A 49 15.10 -1.52 1.95
N SER A 50 16.18 -0.80 2.29
CA SER A 50 16.49 -0.45 3.67
C SER A 50 15.54 0.61 4.25
N ALA A 51 15.04 1.54 3.43
CA ALA A 51 14.04 2.52 3.86
C ALA A 51 12.71 1.83 4.24
N TYR A 52 12.27 0.81 3.51
CA TYR A 52 11.08 0.03 3.86
C TYR A 52 11.26 -0.75 5.16
N HIS A 53 12.41 -1.41 5.36
CA HIS A 53 12.71 -2.10 6.61
C HIS A 53 12.74 -1.13 7.78
N GLN A 54 13.42 0.01 7.65
CA GLN A 54 13.52 1.01 8.72
C GLN A 54 12.14 1.58 9.06
N PHE A 55 11.37 1.99 8.07
CA PHE A 55 10.02 2.51 8.29
C PHE A 55 9.15 1.48 9.01
N SER A 56 9.20 0.21 8.61
CA SER A 56 8.43 -0.84 9.27
C SER A 56 8.92 -1.11 10.70
N GLU A 57 10.23 -1.06 10.97
CA GLU A 57 10.79 -1.19 12.31
C GLU A 57 10.33 -0.04 13.23
N ASP A 58 10.27 1.19 12.70
CA ASP A 58 9.77 2.37 13.43
C ASP A 58 8.28 2.25 13.81
N LEU A 59 7.50 1.50 13.01
CA LEU A 59 6.09 1.23 13.24
C LEU A 59 5.85 -0.02 14.11
N LYS A 60 6.74 -1.00 14.09
CA LYS A 60 6.60 -2.32 14.74
C LYS A 60 6.25 -2.27 16.23
N TYR A 61 6.78 -1.28 16.94
CA TYR A 61 6.61 -1.10 18.39
C TYR A 61 5.57 -0.04 18.75
N THR A 62 4.68 0.34 17.83
CA THR A 62 3.57 1.23 18.17
C THR A 62 2.61 0.53 19.14
N GLU A 63 2.33 1.19 20.26
CA GLU A 63 1.52 0.64 21.36
C GLU A 63 0.02 0.63 21.08
N SER A 64 -0.44 1.44 20.13
CA SER A 64 -1.87 1.59 19.81
C SER A 64 -2.07 1.90 18.32
N ILE A 65 -3.31 1.71 17.85
CA ILE A 65 -3.63 1.82 16.43
C ILE A 65 -3.64 3.29 16.04
N GLU A 66 -4.06 4.14 16.96
CA GLU A 66 -4.02 5.60 16.85
C GLU A 66 -2.59 6.11 16.72
N LYS A 67 -1.65 5.55 17.50
CA LYS A 67 -0.22 5.89 17.38
C LYS A 67 0.37 5.38 16.06
N LEU A 68 0.03 4.16 15.65
CA LEU A 68 0.44 3.60 14.36
C LEU A 68 -0.02 4.51 13.22
N TRP A 69 -1.30 4.85 13.21
CA TRP A 69 -1.89 5.72 12.21
C TRP A 69 -1.29 7.11 12.21
N LYS A 70 -1.09 7.73 13.39
CA LYS A 70 -0.44 9.04 13.47
C LYS A 70 0.92 9.04 12.78
N LYS A 71 1.74 8.01 13.03
CA LYS A 71 3.05 7.87 12.37
C LYS A 71 2.94 7.69 10.85
N ILE A 72 1.94 6.94 10.38
CA ILE A 72 1.69 6.73 8.94
C ILE A 72 1.18 8.02 8.27
N CYS A 73 0.32 8.77 8.95
CA CYS A 73 -0.41 9.93 8.42
C CYS A 73 0.22 11.29 8.77
N GLU A 74 1.41 11.32 9.36
CA GLU A 74 2.08 12.54 9.86
C GLU A 74 2.35 13.62 8.79
N ASP A 75 2.17 13.30 7.51
CA ASP A 75 2.35 14.22 6.37
C ASP A 75 1.06 14.31 5.54
N GLU A 76 0.25 15.32 5.83
CA GLU A 76 -1.03 15.57 5.16
C GLU A 76 -0.87 16.02 3.70
N GLU A 77 0.21 16.73 3.34
CA GLU A 77 0.40 17.28 1.98
C GLU A 77 0.64 16.15 0.96
N THR A 78 1.35 15.11 1.39
CA THR A 78 1.57 13.90 0.59
C THR A 78 0.25 13.15 0.32
N ASN A 79 -0.73 13.23 1.21
CA ASN A 79 -2.01 12.54 1.04
C ASN A 79 -2.89 13.20 -0.04
N ASP A 80 -2.99 14.53 -0.08
CA ASP A 80 -3.83 15.21 -1.09
C ASP A 80 -3.29 15.04 -2.51
N ARG A 81 -1.96 15.12 -2.69
CA ARG A 81 -1.33 14.87 -4.00
C ARG A 81 -1.55 13.43 -4.47
N PHE A 82 -1.50 12.48 -3.55
CA PHE A 82 -1.73 11.07 -3.85
C PHE A 82 -3.20 10.79 -4.18
N LEU A 83 -4.13 11.34 -3.40
CA LEU A 83 -5.57 11.23 -3.65
C LEU A 83 -5.94 11.81 -5.01
N ASN A 84 -5.32 12.91 -5.42
CA ASN A 84 -5.48 13.47 -6.77
C ASN A 84 -4.86 12.59 -7.87
N LEU A 85 -3.83 11.80 -7.56
CA LEU A 85 -3.23 10.84 -8.50
C LEU A 85 -4.14 9.64 -8.77
N ILE A 86 -4.99 9.26 -7.80
CA ILE A 86 -5.87 8.09 -7.89
C ILE A 86 -7.31 8.44 -8.30
N LYS A 87 -7.78 9.66 -8.02
CA LYS A 87 -9.15 10.09 -8.35
C LYS A 87 -9.39 10.03 -9.87
N GLY A 88 -10.44 9.33 -10.28
CA GLY A 88 -10.89 9.25 -11.67
C GLY A 88 -10.12 8.26 -12.55
N ASN A 89 -9.23 7.44 -11.98
CA ASN A 89 -8.51 6.41 -12.73
C ASN A 89 -9.13 5.03 -12.51
N GLN A 90 -9.74 4.46 -13.55
CA GLN A 90 -10.39 3.13 -13.49
C GLN A 90 -9.45 2.00 -13.04
N SER A 91 -8.14 2.15 -13.24
CA SER A 91 -7.12 1.20 -12.76
C SER A 91 -7.09 1.06 -11.24
N ILE A 92 -7.54 2.10 -10.54
CA ILE A 92 -7.61 2.19 -9.08
C ILE A 92 -8.81 1.40 -8.57
N ASP A 93 -9.92 1.35 -9.31
CA ASP A 93 -11.12 0.59 -8.93
C ASP A 93 -10.83 -0.92 -8.90
N GLU A 94 -9.83 -1.39 -9.66
CA GLU A 94 -9.36 -2.77 -9.61
C GLU A 94 -8.50 -3.07 -8.38
N LEU A 95 -7.96 -2.04 -7.72
CA LEU A 95 -7.18 -2.19 -6.50
C LEU A 95 -8.02 -1.93 -5.24
N TRP A 96 -8.88 -0.92 -5.30
CA TRP A 96 -9.67 -0.45 -4.18
C TRP A 96 -11.14 -0.34 -4.54
N THR A 97 -11.98 -0.52 -3.53
CA THR A 97 -13.36 -0.07 -3.53
C THR A 97 -13.45 1.18 -2.67
N VAL A 98 -14.14 2.20 -3.17
CA VAL A 98 -14.43 3.41 -2.40
C VAL A 98 -15.63 3.14 -1.50
N LEU A 99 -15.43 3.20 -0.19
CA LEU A 99 -16.49 3.20 0.81
C LEU A 99 -16.82 4.66 1.14
N TYR A 100 -18.07 5.07 0.96
CA TYR A 100 -18.54 6.38 1.40
C TYR A 100 -19.06 6.29 2.83
N ILE A 101 -18.62 7.21 3.68
CA ILE A 101 -18.99 7.27 5.10
C ILE A 101 -19.66 8.63 5.32
N THR A 102 -20.79 8.64 6.00
CA THR A 102 -21.48 9.88 6.39
C THR A 102 -21.30 10.06 7.89
N GLU A 103 -20.60 11.12 8.28
CA GLU A 103 -20.42 11.49 9.67
C GLU A 103 -21.73 11.97 10.30
N ASP A 104 -21.78 11.99 11.63
CA ASP A 104 -22.92 12.49 12.41
C ASP A 104 -23.26 13.95 12.11
N ASN A 105 -22.28 14.75 11.66
CA ASN A 105 -22.47 16.15 11.26
C ASN A 105 -23.01 16.31 9.80
N GLY A 106 -23.23 15.20 9.09
CA GLY A 106 -23.68 15.17 7.69
C GLY A 106 -22.57 15.31 6.64
N THR A 107 -21.30 15.38 7.05
CA THR A 107 -20.15 15.40 6.15
C THR A 107 -20.01 14.04 5.47
N LEU A 108 -19.84 14.06 4.15
CA LEU A 108 -19.54 12.86 3.38
C LEU A 108 -18.03 12.71 3.26
N ASN A 109 -17.49 11.65 3.82
CA ASN A 109 -16.12 11.22 3.56
C ASN A 109 -16.08 9.90 2.79
N TYR A 110 -14.86 9.45 2.56
CA TYR A 110 -14.59 8.19 1.89
C TYR A 110 -13.36 7.51 2.48
N ALA A 111 -13.39 6.19 2.48
CA ALA A 111 -12.27 5.33 2.77
C ALA A 111 -12.01 4.39 1.59
N LEU A 112 -10.75 4.02 1.37
CA LEU A 112 -10.42 2.97 0.42
C LEU A 112 -10.41 1.63 1.15
N GLN A 113 -11.03 0.63 0.54
CA GLN A 113 -10.94 -0.76 0.98
C GLN A 113 -10.29 -1.58 -0.11
N PRO A 114 -9.52 -2.63 0.20
CA PRO A 114 -8.99 -3.48 -0.85
C PRO A 114 -10.11 -4.14 -1.65
N ASN A 115 -10.07 -4.06 -2.99
CA ASN A 115 -11.06 -4.71 -3.82
C ASN A 115 -10.85 -6.23 -3.80
N ARG A 116 -11.79 -6.95 -3.18
CA ARG A 116 -11.74 -8.40 -2.95
C ARG A 116 -11.84 -9.22 -4.24
N ASP A 117 -12.54 -8.69 -5.23
CA ASP A 117 -12.77 -9.35 -6.52
C ASP A 117 -11.84 -8.79 -7.61
N GLY A 118 -11.14 -7.71 -7.29
CA GLY A 118 -10.24 -6.99 -8.18
C GLY A 118 -8.82 -7.57 -8.29
N LYS A 119 -7.98 -6.80 -8.96
CA LYS A 119 -6.56 -7.11 -9.18
C LYS A 119 -5.71 -7.00 -7.91
N TYR A 120 -6.16 -6.29 -6.87
CA TYR A 120 -5.50 -6.34 -5.57
C TYR A 120 -5.36 -7.77 -5.05
N MET A 121 -6.47 -8.52 -5.00
CA MET A 121 -6.43 -9.90 -4.52
C MET A 121 -5.67 -10.83 -5.46
N LYS A 122 -5.60 -10.53 -6.76
CA LYS A 122 -4.75 -11.27 -7.72
C LYS A 122 -3.26 -11.05 -7.42
N LEU A 123 -2.83 -9.80 -7.18
CA LEU A 123 -1.47 -9.46 -6.76
C LEU A 123 -1.12 -10.15 -5.43
N LEU A 124 -1.99 -10.03 -4.44
CA LEU A 124 -1.76 -10.63 -3.13
C LEU A 124 -1.71 -12.16 -3.20
N ASN A 125 -2.57 -12.80 -4.00
CA ASN A 125 -2.51 -14.24 -4.27
C ASN A 125 -1.18 -14.64 -4.92
N TYR A 126 -0.63 -13.81 -5.82
CA TYR A 126 0.64 -14.09 -6.46
C TYR A 126 1.79 -14.09 -5.44
N LEU A 127 1.90 -13.04 -4.63
CA LEU A 127 2.97 -12.87 -3.64
C LEU A 127 2.86 -13.90 -2.50
N ALA A 128 1.64 -14.22 -2.07
CA ALA A 128 1.38 -15.22 -1.02
C ALA A 128 1.80 -16.65 -1.37
N ARG A 129 2.04 -16.99 -2.65
CA ARG A 129 2.49 -18.34 -3.05
C ARG A 129 3.84 -18.72 -2.47
N LYS A 130 4.69 -17.73 -2.20
CA LYS A 130 6.06 -17.93 -1.72
C LYS A 130 6.27 -17.44 -0.29
N ASN A 131 5.26 -16.82 0.33
CA ASN A 131 5.41 -16.16 1.61
C ASN A 131 4.21 -16.50 2.52
N LYS A 132 4.50 -17.23 3.61
CA LYS A 132 3.47 -17.67 4.57
C LYS A 132 2.77 -16.49 5.26
N TYR A 133 3.48 -15.41 5.57
CA TYR A 133 2.91 -14.24 6.24
C TYR A 133 1.95 -13.49 5.31
N LEU A 134 2.30 -13.38 4.02
CA LEU A 134 1.38 -12.83 3.02
C LEU A 134 0.17 -13.73 2.77
N LYS A 135 0.30 -15.05 2.96
CA LYS A 135 -0.84 -15.97 2.92
C LYS A 135 -1.79 -15.72 4.09
N ASP A 136 -1.28 -15.52 5.30
CA ASP A 136 -2.10 -15.24 6.49
C ASP A 136 -2.77 -13.86 6.37
N TYR A 137 -2.01 -12.84 5.95
CA TYR A 137 -2.53 -11.51 5.64
C TYR A 137 -3.67 -11.56 4.60
N LYS A 138 -3.47 -12.31 3.50
CA LYS A 138 -4.52 -12.53 2.49
C LYS A 138 -5.77 -13.17 3.08
N ASN A 139 -5.62 -14.20 3.90
CA ASN A 139 -6.75 -14.90 4.50
C ASN A 139 -7.56 -13.97 5.42
N GLY A 140 -6.88 -13.12 6.20
CA GLY A 140 -7.57 -12.14 7.03
C GLY A 140 -8.39 -11.13 6.20
N ILE A 141 -7.86 -10.65 5.07
CA ILE A 141 -8.63 -9.80 4.14
C ILE A 141 -9.79 -10.54 3.50
N LEU A 142 -9.60 -11.81 3.09
CA LEU A 142 -10.69 -12.62 2.53
C LEU A 142 -11.84 -12.83 3.53
N VAL A 143 -11.54 -12.97 4.81
CA VAL A 143 -12.56 -13.16 5.86
C VAL A 143 -13.26 -11.85 6.19
N MET A 144 -12.49 -10.77 6.43
CA MET A 144 -13.03 -9.50 6.92
C MET A 144 -13.54 -8.59 5.81
N GLY A 145 -13.13 -8.85 4.57
CA GLY A 145 -13.39 -8.01 3.41
C GLY A 145 -12.60 -6.70 3.37
N THR A 146 -11.77 -6.46 4.38
CA THR A 146 -10.89 -5.29 4.48
C THR A 146 -9.61 -5.66 5.26
N ILE A 147 -8.72 -4.70 5.52
CA ILE A 147 -7.59 -4.82 6.44
C ILE A 147 -8.11 -4.62 7.88
N PRO A 148 -8.33 -5.68 8.67
CA PRO A 148 -8.73 -5.51 10.07
C PRO A 148 -7.60 -4.86 10.89
N PRO A 149 -7.93 -4.23 12.03
CA PRO A 149 -6.93 -3.59 12.90
C PRO A 149 -5.78 -4.51 13.29
N SER A 150 -6.05 -5.79 13.56
CA SER A 150 -5.01 -6.77 13.88
C SER A 150 -4.01 -6.96 12.74
N LEU A 151 -4.47 -7.01 11.49
CA LEU A 151 -3.57 -7.10 10.34
C LEU A 151 -2.83 -5.79 10.09
N ALA A 152 -3.45 -4.63 10.34
CA ALA A 152 -2.77 -3.34 10.27
C ALA A 152 -1.58 -3.27 11.24
N PHE A 153 -1.75 -3.75 12.47
CA PHE A 153 -0.69 -3.81 13.48
C PHE A 153 0.39 -4.86 13.22
N GLU A 154 0.01 -6.02 12.69
CA GLU A 154 0.95 -7.10 12.43
C GLU A 154 1.77 -6.86 11.16
N PHE A 155 1.29 -6.04 10.21
CA PHE A 155 1.96 -5.85 8.94
C PHE A 155 3.38 -5.27 9.05
N PRO A 156 3.66 -4.24 9.88
CA PRO A 156 5.03 -3.79 10.11
C PRO A 156 5.93 -4.88 10.68
N ARG A 157 5.41 -5.83 11.48
CA ARG A 157 6.20 -6.89 12.13
C ARG A 157 6.69 -7.95 11.17
N ILE A 158 6.09 -8.09 9.99
CA ILE A 158 6.50 -9.10 9.01
C ILE A 158 7.55 -8.59 8.02
N HIS A 159 8.03 -7.35 8.16
CA HIS A 159 8.98 -6.72 7.23
C HIS A 159 10.26 -7.54 7.00
N ASP A 160 10.80 -8.20 8.03
CA ASP A 160 11.98 -9.08 7.91
C ASP A 160 11.75 -10.30 7.02
N PHE A 161 10.49 -10.62 6.71
CA PHE A 161 10.10 -11.71 5.82
C PHE A 161 9.69 -11.24 4.43
N LEU A 162 9.80 -9.95 4.13
CA LEU A 162 9.47 -9.36 2.84
C LEU A 162 10.77 -9.00 2.10
N ASP A 163 10.83 -9.29 0.80
CA ASP A 163 11.94 -8.86 -0.05
C ASP A 163 11.58 -7.53 -0.70
N PHE A 164 12.05 -6.42 -0.13
CA PHE A 164 11.78 -5.09 -0.69
C PHE A 164 12.67 -4.76 -1.90
N ASN A 165 13.52 -5.69 -2.38
CA ASN A 165 14.13 -5.57 -3.71
C ASN A 165 13.16 -5.97 -4.83
N ASP A 166 12.06 -6.65 -4.49
CA ASP A 166 10.94 -6.98 -5.36
C ASP A 166 9.92 -5.81 -5.39
N GLU A 167 9.77 -5.18 -6.55
CA GLU A 167 8.84 -4.06 -6.75
C GLU A 167 7.38 -4.47 -6.53
N ALA A 168 7.00 -5.73 -6.76
CA ALA A 168 5.65 -6.20 -6.50
C ALA A 168 5.36 -6.28 -4.99
N VAL A 169 6.35 -6.66 -4.18
CA VAL A 169 6.27 -6.63 -2.71
C VAL A 169 6.16 -5.19 -2.22
N ARG A 170 7.02 -4.29 -2.73
CA ARG A 170 6.94 -2.85 -2.40
C ARG A 170 5.59 -2.24 -2.77
N LEU A 171 5.05 -2.57 -3.95
CA LEU A 171 3.72 -2.13 -4.38
C LEU A 171 2.61 -2.63 -3.44
N LEU A 172 2.66 -3.89 -3.00
CA LEU A 172 1.70 -4.41 -2.02
C LEU A 172 1.74 -3.61 -0.71
N VAL A 173 2.95 -3.29 -0.23
CA VAL A 173 3.15 -2.51 1.00
C VAL A 173 2.68 -1.07 0.84
N ALA A 174 2.96 -0.44 -0.30
CA ALA A 174 2.44 0.87 -0.63
C ALA A 174 0.91 0.86 -0.57
N ILE A 175 0.26 -0.10 -1.25
CA ILE A 175 -1.20 -0.25 -1.23
C ILE A 175 -1.73 -0.43 0.19
N HIS A 176 -1.08 -1.25 1.01
CA HIS A 176 -1.45 -1.45 2.43
C HIS A 176 -1.48 -0.13 3.20
N TYR A 177 -0.37 0.62 3.21
CA TYR A 177 -0.29 1.85 3.99
C TYR A 177 -1.17 2.97 3.42
N ILE A 178 -1.30 3.07 2.09
CA ILE A 178 -2.26 3.97 1.43
C ILE A 178 -3.69 3.66 1.89
N THR A 179 -4.05 2.38 1.94
CA THR A 179 -5.37 1.95 2.41
C THR A 179 -5.59 2.45 3.84
N LEU A 180 -4.65 2.19 4.76
CA LEU A 180 -4.74 2.62 6.15
C LEU A 180 -4.84 4.15 6.31
N LYS A 181 -4.16 4.93 5.47
CA LYS A 181 -4.25 6.39 5.49
C LYS A 181 -5.66 6.92 5.25
N THR A 182 -6.45 6.21 4.44
CA THR A 182 -7.82 6.62 4.09
C THR A 182 -8.90 6.16 5.06
N TYR A 183 -8.56 5.32 6.05
CA TYR A 183 -9.50 4.89 7.08
C TYR A 183 -9.82 5.96 8.12
N ILE A 184 -9.03 7.03 8.17
CA ILE A 184 -9.22 8.11 9.12
C ILE A 184 -9.90 9.28 8.43
N GLU A 185 -11.17 9.45 8.78
CA GLU A 185 -11.86 10.74 8.75
C GLU A 185 -11.18 11.71 9.74
N LYS A 186 -11.14 12.97 9.32
CA LYS A 186 -10.68 14.13 10.10
C LYS A 186 -11.73 14.56 11.11
#